data_AF-A0A0S3QS11-F1
#
_entry.id   AF-A0A0S3QS11-F1
#
_cell.length_a   1.000
_cell.length_b   1.000
_cell.length_c   1.000
_cell.angle_alpha   90.00
_cell.angle_beta   90.00
_cell.angle_gamma   90.00
#
_symmetry.space_group_name_H-M   'P 1'
#
loop_
_entity.id
_entity.type
_entity.pdbx_description
1 polymer ?
#
loop_
_entity_poly.entity_id
_entity_poly.type
_entity_poly.pdbx_seq_one_letter_code
_entity_poly.pdbx_strand_id
1 'polypeptide(L)'
;MKKRIFIAGIIQGSKVGKSIHSQDYRERLKKTLAEYFLDWEIYCPVTNHPNSVEYTDEEATKTFLYHVDLVKHSGLVVAYLPEASMGTAIEMWEAYKSGVPVWTITPMKENWVVRITSQRIFGSIEELEDYLAAGGRING
;
A
#
# COMPACT_ATOMS: atom_id res chain seq x y z
N MET A 1 1.15 20.22 -2.72
CA MET A 1 0.88 18.76 -2.68
C MET A 1 1.13 18.26 -1.26
N LYS A 2 0.18 17.52 -0.67
CA LYS A 2 0.44 16.88 0.62
C LYS A 2 1.46 15.77 0.42
N LYS A 3 2.55 15.81 1.20
CA LYS A 3 3.53 14.74 1.32
C LYS A 3 2.86 13.59 2.10
N ARG A 4 2.22 12.65 1.41
CA ARG A 4 1.57 11.48 2.04
C ARG A 4 2.12 10.19 1.45
N ILE A 5 2.39 9.22 2.33
CA ILE A 5 2.60 7.81 1.96
C ILE A 5 1.34 7.04 2.32
N PHE A 6 0.74 6.37 1.33
CA PHE A 6 -0.38 5.46 1.57
C PHE A 6 0.13 4.02 1.64
N ILE A 7 -0.12 3.34 2.76
CA ILE A 7 0.24 1.92 2.94
C ILE A 7 -0.92 1.05 2.43
N ALA A 8 -0.84 0.75 1.14
CA ALA A 8 -1.70 -0.27 0.52
C ALA A 8 -1.23 -1.66 0.96
N GLY A 9 -2.15 -2.61 1.02
CA GLY A 9 -1.75 -3.98 1.30
C GLY A 9 -2.89 -4.90 1.66
N ILE A 10 -2.56 -6.18 1.61
CA ILE A 10 -3.52 -7.26 1.79
C ILE A 10 -4.18 -7.22 3.18
N ILE A 11 -5.52 -7.30 3.19
CA ILE A 11 -6.33 -7.50 4.39
C ILE A 11 -7.02 -8.86 4.32
N GLN A 12 -7.99 -9.05 3.42
CA GLN A 12 -8.66 -10.34 3.22
C GLN A 12 -7.99 -11.20 2.13
N GLY A 13 -7.37 -10.58 1.13
CA GLY A 13 -6.69 -11.32 0.06
C GLY A 13 -7.65 -12.15 -0.79
N SER A 14 -7.26 -13.39 -1.08
CA SER A 14 -8.12 -14.38 -1.75
C SER A 14 -8.80 -15.34 -0.75
N LYS A 15 -8.74 -15.05 0.55
CA LYS A 15 -9.36 -15.91 1.56
C LYS A 15 -10.87 -15.90 1.44
N VAL A 16 -11.49 -17.06 1.68
CA VAL A 16 -12.95 -17.19 1.74
C VAL A 16 -13.45 -16.75 3.12
N GLY A 17 -14.59 -16.06 3.16
CA GLY A 17 -15.22 -15.57 4.39
C GLY A 17 -14.57 -14.30 4.95
N LYS A 18 -14.65 -14.12 6.28
CA LYS A 18 -14.17 -12.91 6.98
C LYS A 18 -12.73 -13.02 7.51
N SER A 19 -11.99 -14.05 7.11
CA SER A 19 -10.62 -14.21 7.59
C SER A 19 -9.68 -13.17 6.97
N ILE A 20 -8.74 -12.67 7.79
CA ILE A 20 -7.76 -11.66 7.36
C ILE A 20 -6.33 -12.22 7.44
N HIS A 21 -5.42 -11.64 6.68
CA HIS A 21 -3.98 -11.84 6.82
C HIS A 21 -3.48 -11.09 8.07
N SER A 22 -2.34 -11.49 8.63
CA SER A 22 -1.68 -10.69 9.67
C SER A 22 -1.47 -9.26 9.14
N GLN A 23 -1.73 -8.28 10.02
CA GLN A 23 -1.56 -6.87 9.73
C GLN A 23 -0.28 -6.30 10.36
N ASP A 24 0.58 -7.13 10.95
CA ASP A 24 1.80 -6.72 11.67
C ASP A 24 2.80 -6.00 10.77
N TYR A 25 2.79 -6.33 9.47
CA TYR A 25 3.60 -5.65 8.46
C TYR A 25 3.33 -4.13 8.42
N ARG A 26 2.11 -3.71 8.76
CA ARG A 26 1.72 -2.28 8.71
C ARG A 26 2.45 -1.48 9.77
N GLU A 27 2.61 -2.02 10.98
CA GLU A 27 3.37 -1.33 12.04
C GLU A 27 4.84 -1.22 11.68
N ARG A 28 5.43 -2.30 11.14
CA ARG A 28 6.80 -2.29 10.65
C ARG A 28 7.00 -1.24 9.56
N LEU A 29 6.15 -1.25 8.53
CA LEU A 29 6.22 -0.26 7.45
C LEU A 29 6.01 1.17 7.96
N LYS A 30 5.04 1.41 8.85
CA LYS A 30 4.83 2.74 9.43
C LYS A 30 6.09 3.25 10.11
N LYS A 31 6.71 2.42 10.95
CA LYS A 31 7.96 2.78 11.66
C LYS A 31 9.07 3.08 10.66
N THR A 32 9.37 2.14 9.77
CA THR A 32 10.42 2.29 8.76
C THR A 32 10.21 3.54 7.92
N LEU A 33 9.01 3.76 7.38
CA LEU A 33 8.73 4.92 6.54
C LEU A 33 8.82 6.25 7.32
N ALA A 34 8.43 6.27 8.59
CA ALA A 34 8.52 7.47 9.43
C ALA A 34 9.97 7.90 9.68
N GLU A 35 10.90 6.95 9.74
CA GLU A 35 12.32 7.22 9.95
C GLU A 35 12.96 7.95 8.76
N TYR A 36 12.53 7.64 7.52
CA TYR A 36 13.13 8.21 6.30
C TYR A 36 12.31 9.35 5.67
N PHE A 37 11.02 9.48 5.99
CA PHE A 37 10.13 10.49 5.45
C PHE A 37 9.55 11.40 6.53
N LEU A 38 10.43 12.13 7.23
CA LEU A 38 10.12 12.91 8.44
C LEU A 38 8.94 13.89 8.32
N ASP A 39 8.74 14.49 7.15
CA ASP A 39 7.66 15.48 6.90
C ASP A 39 6.45 14.90 6.15
N TRP A 40 6.37 13.57 6.01
CA TRP A 40 5.29 12.93 5.26
C TRP A 40 4.26 12.31 6.20
N GLU A 41 2.98 12.54 5.91
CA GLU A 41 1.87 11.85 6.55
C GLU A 41 1.89 10.38 6.12
N ILE A 42 1.89 9.45 7.07
CA ILE A 42 1.77 8.01 6.77
C ILE A 42 0.34 7.58 7.04
N TYR A 43 -0.38 7.26 5.97
CA TYR A 43 -1.76 6.80 6.01
C TYR A 43 -1.82 5.28 5.94
N CYS A 44 -2.51 4.67 6.92
CA CYS A 44 -2.74 3.23 7.00
C CYS A 44 -4.24 2.93 7.06
N PRO A 45 -4.82 2.23 6.07
CA PRO A 45 -6.24 1.87 6.05
C PRO A 45 -6.73 1.17 7.33
N VAL A 46 -5.98 0.18 7.83
CA VAL A 46 -6.39 -0.58 9.03
C VAL A 46 -6.39 0.29 10.30
N THR A 47 -5.44 1.22 10.43
CA THR A 47 -5.43 2.14 11.58
C THR A 47 -6.62 3.11 11.54
N ASN A 48 -7.07 3.52 10.35
CA ASN A 48 -8.19 4.45 10.18
C ASN A 48 -9.56 3.74 10.15
N HIS A 49 -9.59 2.45 9.81
CA HIS A 49 -10.81 1.63 9.69
C HIS A 49 -10.64 0.25 10.38
N PRO A 50 -10.40 0.21 11.71
CA PRO A 50 -10.04 -1.02 12.42
C PRO A 50 -11.12 -2.10 12.39
N ASN A 51 -12.39 -1.72 12.25
CA ASN A 51 -13.54 -2.64 12.21
C ASN A 51 -14.13 -2.81 10.79
N SER A 52 -13.35 -2.49 9.75
CA SER A 52 -13.84 -2.51 8.35
C SER A 52 -14.37 -3.86 7.87
N VAL A 53 -13.96 -4.96 8.48
CA VAL A 53 -14.46 -6.32 8.16
C VAL A 53 -15.93 -6.53 8.55
N GLU A 54 -16.47 -5.68 9.43
CA GLU A 54 -17.87 -5.71 9.85
C GLU A 54 -18.73 -4.61 9.19
N TYR A 55 -18.16 -3.86 8.26
CA TYR A 55 -18.88 -2.80 7.55
C TYR A 55 -20.04 -3.37 6.74
N THR A 56 -21.12 -2.61 6.71
CA THR A 56 -22.18 -2.77 5.72
C THR A 56 -21.63 -2.50 4.31
N ASP A 57 -22.33 -2.97 3.29
CA ASP A 57 -21.96 -2.72 1.89
C ASP A 57 -21.83 -1.22 1.59
N GLU A 58 -22.66 -0.37 2.21
CA GLU A 58 -22.60 1.09 2.06
C GLU A 58 -21.31 1.67 2.67
N GLU A 59 -20.96 1.27 3.90
CA GLU A 59 -19.73 1.72 4.58
C GLU A 59 -18.48 1.21 3.86
N ALA A 60 -18.50 -0.04 3.41
CA ALA A 60 -17.43 -0.64 2.62
C ALA A 60 -17.24 0.12 1.29
N THR A 61 -18.33 0.44 0.60
CA THR A 61 -18.30 1.22 -0.65
C THR A 61 -17.71 2.61 -0.43
N LYS A 62 -18.19 3.34 0.59
CA LYS A 62 -17.67 4.69 0.91
C LYS A 62 -16.19 4.65 1.24
N THR A 63 -15.77 3.69 2.06
CA THR A 63 -14.37 3.53 2.48
C THR A 63 -13.47 3.16 1.31
N PHE A 64 -13.91 2.24 0.47
CA PHE A 64 -13.17 1.82 -0.72
C PHE A 64 -12.97 2.99 -1.70
N LEU A 65 -14.04 3.70 -2.03
CA LEU A 65 -13.98 4.86 -2.94
C LEU A 65 -13.12 5.99 -2.36
N TYR A 66 -13.20 6.21 -1.04
CA TYR A 66 -12.33 7.16 -0.35
C TYR A 66 -10.84 6.78 -0.47
N HIS A 67 -10.46 5.53 -0.22
CA HIS A 67 -9.07 5.09 -0.37
C HIS A 67 -8.57 5.19 -1.81
N VAL A 68 -9.42 4.83 -2.78
CA VAL A 68 -9.11 4.97 -4.21
C VAL A 68 -8.86 6.44 -4.57
N ASP A 69 -9.63 7.39 -4.05
CA ASP A 69 -9.34 8.80 -4.27
C ASP A 69 -8.08 9.26 -3.52
N LEU A 70 -7.84 8.74 -2.32
CA LEU A 70 -6.70 9.10 -1.48
C LEU A 70 -5.35 8.74 -2.11
N VAL A 71 -5.24 7.58 -2.77
CA VAL A 71 -4.00 7.15 -3.42
C VAL A 71 -3.61 8.06 -4.57
N LYS A 72 -4.59 8.64 -5.29
CA LYS A 72 -4.37 9.53 -6.44
C LYS A 72 -3.76 10.87 -6.05
N HIS A 73 -3.96 11.26 -4.78
CA HIS A 73 -3.45 12.50 -4.20
C HIS A 73 -2.29 12.27 -3.23
N SER A 74 -1.76 11.04 -3.16
CA SER A 74 -0.61 10.71 -2.32
C SER A 74 0.70 11.02 -3.05
N GLY A 75 1.79 11.19 -2.30
CA GLY A 75 3.12 11.36 -2.90
C GLY A 75 3.82 10.03 -3.17
N LEU A 76 3.39 8.95 -2.51
CA LEU A 76 3.89 7.60 -2.66
C LEU A 76 2.82 6.59 -2.22
N VAL A 77 2.70 5.48 -2.95
CA VAL A 77 1.98 4.29 -2.47
C VAL A 77 2.98 3.19 -2.19
N VAL A 78 2.97 2.66 -0.97
CA VAL A 78 3.73 1.45 -0.61
C VAL A 78 2.74 0.29 -0.52
N ALA A 79 2.85 -0.66 -1.43
CA ALA A 79 1.95 -1.81 -1.54
C ALA A 79 2.62 -3.08 -1.01
N TYR A 80 2.14 -3.61 0.12
CA TYR A 80 2.57 -4.91 0.62
C TYR A 80 1.63 -6.02 0.12
N LEU A 81 2.16 -6.88 -0.76
CA LEU A 81 1.37 -7.80 -1.58
C LEU A 81 2.04 -9.19 -1.64
N PRO A 82 2.04 -9.97 -0.53
CA PRO A 82 2.65 -11.30 -0.51
C PRO A 82 1.91 -12.30 -1.42
N GLU A 83 0.63 -12.06 -1.69
CA GLU A 83 -0.21 -12.75 -2.67
C GLU A 83 -1.18 -11.74 -3.30
N ALA A 84 -1.92 -12.14 -4.33
CA ALA A 84 -2.83 -11.26 -5.04
C ALA A 84 -3.95 -10.71 -4.13
N SER A 85 -4.18 -9.39 -4.22
CA SER A 85 -5.26 -8.69 -3.54
C SER A 85 -5.96 -7.76 -4.51
N MET A 86 -7.28 -7.95 -4.68
CA MET A 86 -8.09 -7.15 -5.60
C MET A 86 -8.10 -5.67 -5.22
N GLY A 87 -8.28 -5.35 -3.93
CA GLY A 87 -8.31 -3.97 -3.43
C GLY A 87 -6.97 -3.26 -3.66
N THR A 88 -5.87 -3.90 -3.27
CA THR A 88 -4.52 -3.34 -3.49
C THR A 88 -4.19 -3.19 -4.97
N ALA A 89 -4.61 -4.12 -5.83
CA ALA A 89 -4.41 -3.98 -7.27
C ALA A 89 -5.14 -2.76 -7.85
N ILE A 90 -6.34 -2.44 -7.38
CA ILE A 90 -7.08 -1.24 -7.80
C ILE A 90 -6.38 0.03 -7.29
N GLU A 91 -5.95 0.05 -6.02
CA GLU A 91 -5.19 1.15 -5.45
C GLU A 91 -3.88 1.42 -6.23
N MET A 92 -3.13 0.36 -6.57
CA MET A 92 -1.92 0.44 -7.39
C MET A 92 -2.21 0.99 -8.79
N TRP A 93 -3.29 0.54 -9.42
CA TRP A 93 -3.70 1.00 -10.76
C TRP A 93 -4.10 2.47 -10.78
N GLU A 94 -4.88 2.92 -9.78
CA GLU A 94 -5.32 4.32 -9.70
C GLU A 94 -4.17 5.27 -9.36
N ALA A 95 -3.21 4.83 -8.53
CA ALA A 95 -1.96 5.54 -8.30
C ALA A 95 -1.14 5.68 -9.59
N TYR A 96 -0.92 4.58 -10.30
CA TYR A 96 -0.19 4.55 -11.58
C TYR A 96 -0.80 5.50 -12.61
N LYS A 97 -2.12 5.44 -12.83
CA LYS A 97 -2.82 6.34 -13.77
C LYS A 97 -2.70 7.81 -13.40
N SER A 98 -2.54 8.11 -12.11
CA SER A 98 -2.43 9.48 -11.60
C SER A 98 -0.98 9.96 -11.51
N GLY A 99 -0.02 9.16 -11.97
CA GLY A 99 1.41 9.48 -11.90
C GLY A 99 2.00 9.38 -10.49
N VAL A 100 1.28 8.77 -9.54
CA VAL A 100 1.78 8.56 -8.18
C VAL A 100 2.69 7.34 -8.18
N PRO A 101 3.94 7.47 -7.69
CA PRO A 101 4.88 6.35 -7.68
C PRO A 101 4.39 5.24 -6.74
N VAL A 102 4.57 4.00 -7.17
CA VAL A 102 4.20 2.80 -6.40
C VAL A 102 5.46 1.99 -6.10
N TRP A 103 5.69 1.72 -4.82
CA TRP A 103 6.71 0.80 -4.34
C TRP A 103 6.03 -0.48 -3.85
N THR A 104 6.31 -1.61 -4.47
CA THR A 104 5.62 -2.87 -4.17
C THR A 104 6.57 -3.85 -3.51
N ILE A 105 6.12 -4.46 -2.41
CA ILE A 105 6.82 -5.51 -1.69
C ILE A 105 6.08 -6.82 -1.96
N THR A 106 6.65 -7.69 -2.79
CA THR A 106 5.97 -8.90 -3.27
C THR A 106 6.94 -9.94 -3.84
N PRO A 107 6.65 -11.25 -3.68
CA PRO A 107 7.32 -12.30 -4.45
C PRO A 107 6.86 -12.37 -5.91
N MET A 108 5.73 -11.76 -6.28
CA MET A 108 5.07 -11.91 -7.58
C MET A 108 5.71 -11.02 -8.68
N LYS A 109 7.02 -11.14 -8.90
CA LYS A 109 7.80 -10.26 -9.78
C LYS A 109 7.39 -10.35 -11.26
N GLU A 110 6.79 -11.46 -11.68
CA GLU A 110 6.33 -11.70 -13.05
C GLU A 110 4.91 -11.18 -13.30
N ASN A 111 4.14 -10.90 -12.25
CA ASN A 111 2.75 -10.47 -12.36
C ASN A 111 2.64 -9.14 -13.12
N TRP A 112 1.76 -9.07 -14.12
CA TRP A 112 1.65 -7.90 -15.00
C TRP A 112 1.24 -6.64 -14.26
N VAL A 113 0.28 -6.70 -13.35
CA VAL A 113 -0.14 -5.50 -12.58
C VAL A 113 1.04 -4.99 -11.77
N VAL A 114 1.73 -5.88 -11.04
CA VAL A 114 2.95 -5.53 -10.29
C VAL A 114 3.98 -4.87 -11.21
N ARG A 115 4.32 -5.48 -12.35
CA ARG A 115 5.34 -4.95 -13.27
C ARG A 115 4.95 -3.62 -13.91
N ILE A 116 3.67 -3.43 -14.23
CA ILE A 116 3.17 -2.25 -14.93
C ILE A 116 3.06 -1.05 -13.98
N THR A 117 2.54 -1.27 -12.77
CA THR A 117 2.22 -0.16 -11.86
C THR A 117 3.37 0.21 -10.93
N SER A 118 4.33 -0.69 -10.69
CA SER A 118 5.42 -0.44 -9.74
C SER A 118 6.53 0.40 -10.34
N GLN A 119 6.91 1.48 -9.66
CA GLN A 119 8.18 2.17 -9.91
C GLN A 119 9.37 1.35 -9.39
N ARG A 120 9.17 0.63 -8.27
CA ARG A 120 10.18 -0.25 -7.68
C ARG A 120 9.52 -1.47 -7.03
N ILE A 121 10.16 -2.63 -7.18
CA ILE A 121 9.70 -3.90 -6.63
C ILE A 121 10.76 -4.40 -5.66
N PHE A 122 10.33 -4.74 -4.45
CA PHE A 122 11.13 -5.34 -3.38
C PHE A 122 10.62 -6.76 -3.14
N GLY A 123 11.52 -7.72 -2.91
CA GLY A 123 11.16 -9.09 -2.53
C GLY A 123 10.67 -9.20 -1.09
N SER A 124 11.08 -8.28 -0.21
CA SER A 124 10.69 -8.27 1.20
C SER A 124 10.72 -6.87 1.82
N ILE A 125 10.29 -6.75 3.08
CA ILE A 125 10.35 -5.48 3.82
C ILE A 125 11.81 -5.13 4.15
N GLU A 126 12.65 -6.13 4.42
CA GLU A 126 14.09 -5.97 4.64
C GLU A 126 14.75 -5.34 3.41
N GLU A 127 14.41 -5.78 2.20
CA GLU A 127 14.97 -5.18 0.97
C GLU A 127 14.56 -3.71 0.80
N LEU A 128 13.35 -3.33 1.25
CA LEU A 128 12.95 -1.91 1.32
C LEU A 128 13.76 -1.15 2.38
N GLU A 129 13.94 -1.73 3.56
CA GLU A 129 14.73 -1.15 4.65
C GLU A 129 16.19 -0.90 4.22
N ASP A 130 16.82 -1.89 3.59
CA ASP A 130 18.17 -1.80 3.05
C ASP A 130 18.28 -0.71 1.98
N TYR A 131 17.28 -0.61 1.09
CA TYR A 131 17.23 0.43 0.07
C TYR A 131 17.14 1.83 0.67
N LEU A 132 16.30 2.01 1.69
CA LEU A 132 16.17 3.29 2.39
C LEU A 132 17.44 3.65 3.16
N ALA A 133 18.05 2.68 3.85
CA ALA A 133 19.32 2.86 4.56
C ALA A 133 20.47 3.26 3.61
N ALA A 134 20.44 2.78 2.38
CA ALA A 134 21.39 3.15 1.33
C ALA A 134 21.11 4.53 0.68
N GLY A 135 20.13 5.29 1.19
CA GLY A 135 19.76 6.61 0.66
C GLY A 135 18.79 6.56 -0.52
N GLY A 136 17.99 5.51 -0.60
CA GLY A 136 16.90 5.34 -1.56
C GLY A 136 15.87 6.47 -1.49
N ARG A 137 15.31 6.85 -2.65
CA ARG A 137 14.43 8.02 -2.80
C ARG A 137 13.36 7.73 -3.82
N ILE A 138 12.25 8.45 -3.71
CA ILE A 138 11.21 8.47 -4.75
C ILE A 138 11.81 9.11 -6.00
N ASN A 139 11.74 8.44 -7.14
CA ASN A 139 12.14 9.04 -8.41
C ASN A 139 10.98 9.90 -8.94
N GLY A 140 11.29 11.12 -9.36
CA GLY A 140 10.34 12.03 -10.02
C GLY A 140 10.14 11.72 -11.49
#